data_AF-A0A966TKP1-F1
#
_entry.id   AF-A0A966TKP1-F1
#
_cell.length_a   1.000
_cell.length_b   1.000
_cell.length_c   1.000
_cell.angle_alpha   90.00
_cell.angle_beta   90.00
_cell.angle_gamma   90.00
#
_symmetry.space_group_name_H-M   'P 1'
#
loop_
_entity.id
_entity.type
_entity.pdbx_description
1 polymer ?
#
loop_
_entity_poly.entity_id
_entity_poly.type
_entity_poly.pdbx_seq_one_letter_code
_entity_poly.pdbx_strand_id
1 'polypeptide(L)'
;PIVGNYFWLYTATVLIECVTLFWSPAKDATMPNLIPKNKLESANQMTLLASYGSAPFAAITFTLLTLFITGISAAFNLGSNSAVDLALFINALSFLFSAWTIGQMDIPKEHLNKGDLSSSIFASLLDGGKFLSSSKVIRGLIFGLLGAFIAAGAVIGLARTFVGDLAGGDAAYGILFGAVFTGLAIGIALGPKIFSQFSRRRLFGAALCVAGFLLVVLSLLQNLVLALLVVVLLGMFSGVSWVTGFTMLGMEVSDELRGRVFAFAQSLVRISLVGVLAISPLIAAAIGEHDFKFGEVELTYNGAAFTMLGGGIIAMIVGAASYQQMKDRPGVSFWSDVLNALRGELGGITQPKVEGLFISFEGGEGSGKSTQAKLLKEWFENEGKSVILSREPGGTDLGKGLRKILLDNATGEISPRSEALLYAADRAHHVYSLIRPALERGDVVITDRYFDSSIAYQGA
;
A
#
# COMPACT_ATOMS: atom_id res chain seq x y z
N PRO A 1 -8.20 -45.47 -0.70
CA PRO A 1 -9.53 -46.10 -0.85
C PRO A 1 -10.74 -45.22 -0.47
N ILE A 2 -10.60 -44.23 0.44
CA ILE A 2 -11.64 -43.23 0.73
C ILE A 2 -11.46 -41.97 -0.15
N VAL A 3 -10.20 -41.65 -0.48
CA VAL A 3 -9.78 -40.56 -1.37
C VAL A 3 -9.43 -41.15 -2.74
N GLY A 4 -9.93 -40.54 -3.81
CA GLY A 4 -9.81 -41.04 -5.19
C GLY A 4 -10.96 -40.60 -6.12
N ASN A 5 -11.97 -39.93 -5.58
CA ASN A 5 -13.03 -39.28 -6.36
C ASN A 5 -12.90 -37.75 -6.21
N TYR A 6 -13.10 -37.01 -7.31
CA TYR A 6 -13.13 -35.55 -7.34
C TYR A 6 -14.03 -34.94 -6.25
N PHE A 7 -15.13 -35.63 -5.89
CA PHE A 7 -16.02 -35.19 -4.81
C PHE A 7 -15.28 -34.93 -3.48
N TRP A 8 -14.35 -35.81 -3.09
CA TRP A 8 -13.61 -35.66 -1.84
C TRP A 8 -12.53 -34.58 -1.93
N LEU A 9 -11.93 -34.38 -3.11
CA LEU A 9 -11.00 -33.27 -3.33
C LEU A 9 -11.73 -31.92 -3.21
N TYR A 10 -12.92 -31.79 -3.80
CA TYR A 10 -13.74 -30.59 -3.66
C TYR A 10 -14.19 -30.38 -2.22
N THR A 11 -14.64 -31.45 -1.53
CA THR A 11 -15.06 -31.37 -0.13
C THR A 11 -13.90 -30.92 0.77
N ALA A 12 -12.72 -31.51 0.60
CA ALA A 12 -11.52 -31.10 1.34
C ALA A 12 -11.13 -29.65 1.06
N THR A 13 -11.21 -29.21 -0.20
CA THR A 13 -10.93 -27.82 -0.58
C THR A 13 -11.91 -26.85 0.09
N VAL A 14 -13.21 -27.18 0.11
CA VAL A 14 -14.23 -26.38 0.81
C VAL A 14 -13.94 -26.30 2.31
N LEU A 15 -13.57 -27.41 2.96
CA LEU A 15 -13.23 -27.42 4.39
C LEU A 15 -12.00 -26.57 4.68
N ILE A 16 -10.96 -26.67 3.86
CA ILE A 16 -9.74 -25.83 3.97
C ILE A 16 -10.12 -24.35 3.86
N GLU A 17 -10.96 -23.99 2.89
CA GLU A 17 -11.39 -22.61 2.71
C GLU A 17 -12.25 -22.10 3.86
N CYS A 18 -13.15 -22.92 4.41
CA CYS A 18 -13.92 -22.59 5.60
C CYS A 18 -13.00 -22.27 6.78
N VAL A 19 -12.00 -23.10 7.07
CA VAL A 19 -11.03 -22.84 8.14
C VAL A 19 -10.20 -21.58 7.85
N THR A 20 -9.79 -21.38 6.60
CA THR A 20 -8.97 -20.24 6.18
C THR A 20 -9.70 -18.90 6.34
N LEU A 21 -11.03 -18.88 6.16
CA LEU A 21 -11.87 -17.69 6.40
C LEU A 21 -11.90 -17.25 7.86
N PHE A 22 -11.73 -18.16 8.81
CA PHE A 22 -11.59 -17.82 10.24
C PHE A 22 -10.15 -17.49 10.60
N TRP A 23 -9.19 -18.28 10.11
CA TRP A 23 -7.79 -18.15 10.47
C TRP A 23 -7.14 -16.87 9.94
N SER A 24 -7.36 -16.51 8.68
CA SER A 24 -6.64 -15.40 8.04
C SER A 24 -6.96 -14.05 8.68
N PRO A 25 -8.25 -13.66 8.87
CA PRO A 25 -8.58 -12.41 9.55
C PRO A 25 -8.08 -12.40 11.00
N ALA A 26 -8.13 -13.52 11.71
CA ALA A 26 -7.66 -13.62 13.10
C ALA A 26 -6.14 -13.42 13.21
N LYS A 27 -5.36 -14.07 12.33
CA LYS A 27 -3.91 -13.89 12.23
C LYS A 27 -3.56 -12.43 11.94
N ASP A 28 -4.23 -11.84 10.95
CA ASP A 28 -3.92 -10.50 10.47
C ASP A 28 -4.35 -9.40 11.44
N ALA A 29 -5.46 -9.58 12.16
CA ALA A 29 -5.91 -8.66 13.19
C ALA A 29 -5.05 -8.71 14.46
N THR A 30 -4.44 -9.86 14.76
CA THR A 30 -3.54 -10.05 15.90
C THR A 30 -2.18 -9.40 15.68
N MET A 31 -1.67 -9.38 14.43
CA MET A 31 -0.32 -8.90 14.11
C MET A 31 0.00 -7.51 14.69
N PRO A 32 -0.88 -6.49 14.62
CA PRO A 32 -0.55 -5.17 15.12
C PRO A 32 -0.63 -5.01 16.63
N ASN A 33 -1.22 -5.99 17.33
CA ASN A 33 -1.23 -6.03 18.79
C ASN A 33 0.05 -6.65 19.36
N LEU A 34 0.79 -7.40 18.54
CA LEU A 34 2.04 -8.04 18.93
C LEU A 34 3.28 -7.18 18.67
N ILE A 35 3.16 -6.18 17.80
CA ILE A 35 4.32 -5.48 17.23
C ILE A 35 4.10 -3.96 17.31
N PRO A 36 5.11 -3.18 17.74
CA PRO A 36 5.03 -1.73 17.75
C PRO A 36 4.65 -1.13 16.38
N LYS A 37 3.88 -0.02 16.39
CA LYS A 37 3.35 0.63 15.17
C LYS A 37 4.42 0.94 14.10
N ASN A 38 5.64 1.29 14.52
CA ASN A 38 6.76 1.59 13.63
C ASN A 38 7.37 0.34 12.95
N LYS A 39 7.06 -0.87 13.41
CA LYS A 39 7.54 -2.15 12.83
C LYS A 39 6.45 -2.96 12.13
N LEU A 40 5.20 -2.48 12.12
CA LEU A 40 4.07 -3.17 11.50
C LEU A 40 4.28 -3.45 10.02
N GLU A 41 4.89 -2.51 9.32
CA GLU A 41 5.15 -2.68 7.90
C GLU A 41 6.14 -3.82 7.65
N SER A 42 7.24 -3.89 8.40
CA SER A 42 8.21 -4.99 8.31
C SER A 42 7.58 -6.34 8.68
N ALA A 43 6.69 -6.36 9.67
CA ALA A 43 5.98 -7.57 10.06
C ALA A 43 4.99 -8.05 8.98
N ASN A 44 4.23 -7.12 8.41
CA ASN A 44 3.33 -7.40 7.30
C ASN A 44 4.10 -7.83 6.06
N GLN A 45 5.24 -7.19 5.75
CA GLN A 45 6.13 -7.63 4.67
C GLN A 45 6.57 -9.07 4.87
N MET A 46 7.06 -9.44 6.06
CA MET A 46 7.50 -10.82 6.34
C MET A 46 6.35 -11.81 6.20
N THR A 47 5.17 -11.46 6.71
CA THR A 47 3.97 -12.30 6.62
C THR A 47 3.56 -12.50 5.17
N LEU A 48 3.50 -11.42 4.39
CA LEU A 48 3.11 -11.45 2.99
C LEU A 48 4.18 -12.14 2.12
N LEU A 49 5.46 -11.97 2.43
CA LEU A 49 6.55 -12.65 1.75
C LEU A 49 6.52 -14.16 2.03
N ALA A 50 6.21 -14.58 3.26
CA ALA A 50 6.03 -15.99 3.58
C ALA A 50 4.81 -16.59 2.84
N SER A 51 3.70 -15.85 2.74
CA SER A 51 2.49 -16.33 2.07
C SER A 51 2.58 -16.36 0.55
N TYR A 52 3.18 -15.35 -0.07
CA TYR A 52 3.16 -15.18 -1.53
C TYR A 52 4.54 -15.33 -2.18
N GLY A 53 5.60 -14.91 -1.47
CA GLY A 53 6.98 -14.99 -1.96
C GLY A 53 7.58 -16.39 -1.89
N SER A 54 6.92 -17.33 -1.21
CA SER A 54 7.31 -18.74 -1.20
C SER A 54 6.95 -19.48 -2.49
N ALA A 55 6.05 -18.94 -3.33
CA ALA A 55 5.56 -19.62 -4.53
C ALA A 55 6.66 -20.01 -5.55
N PRO A 56 7.64 -19.15 -5.89
CA PRO A 56 8.74 -19.53 -6.78
C PRO A 56 9.62 -20.64 -6.19
N PHE A 57 9.89 -20.58 -4.88
CA PHE A 57 10.65 -21.63 -4.18
C PHE A 57 9.88 -22.94 -4.13
N ALA A 58 8.57 -22.89 -3.93
CA ALA A 58 7.70 -24.06 -3.98
C ALA A 58 7.70 -24.70 -5.37
N ALA A 59 7.64 -23.90 -6.44
CA ALA A 59 7.72 -24.40 -7.82
C ALA A 59 9.05 -25.10 -8.12
N ILE A 60 10.18 -24.49 -7.71
CA ILE A 60 11.52 -25.11 -7.86
C ILE A 60 11.60 -26.41 -7.06
N THR A 61 11.17 -26.38 -5.80
CA THR A 61 11.20 -27.55 -4.91
C THR A 61 10.35 -28.68 -5.48
N PHE A 62 9.14 -28.38 -5.94
CA PHE A 62 8.25 -29.35 -6.59
C PHE A 62 8.87 -29.95 -7.85
N THR A 63 9.54 -29.12 -8.68
CA THR A 63 10.25 -29.59 -9.89
C THR A 63 11.37 -30.56 -9.52
N LEU A 64 12.21 -30.21 -8.54
CA LEU A 64 13.29 -31.08 -8.05
C LEU A 64 12.76 -32.38 -7.45
N LEU A 65 11.70 -32.30 -6.65
CA LEU A 65 11.06 -33.46 -6.02
C LEU A 65 10.46 -34.40 -7.08
N THR A 66 9.83 -33.84 -8.11
CA THR A 66 9.29 -34.59 -9.24
C THR A 66 10.40 -35.31 -10.00
N LEU A 67 11.48 -34.61 -10.38
CA LEU A 67 12.62 -35.20 -11.09
C LEU A 67 13.25 -36.37 -10.29
N PHE A 68 13.44 -36.17 -8.98
CA PHE A 68 13.98 -37.19 -8.10
C PHE A 68 13.08 -38.43 -8.01
N ILE A 69 11.76 -38.23 -7.84
CA ILE A 69 10.80 -39.32 -7.68
C ILE A 69 10.52 -40.05 -8.98
N THR A 70 10.52 -39.36 -10.12
CA THR A 70 10.47 -40.01 -11.44
C THR A 70 11.68 -40.92 -11.63
N GLY A 71 12.88 -40.46 -11.24
CA GLY A 71 14.10 -41.28 -11.28
C GLY A 71 14.04 -42.52 -10.38
N ILE A 72 13.56 -42.36 -9.14
CA ILE A 72 13.39 -43.48 -8.19
C ILE A 72 12.28 -44.44 -8.65
N SER A 73 11.16 -43.92 -9.13
CA SER A 73 10.04 -44.76 -9.59
C SER A 73 10.44 -45.57 -10.81
N ALA A 74 11.25 -45.01 -11.71
CA ALA A 74 11.84 -45.75 -12.83
C ALA A 74 12.83 -46.84 -12.36
N ALA A 75 13.58 -46.60 -11.28
CA ALA A 75 14.53 -47.56 -10.73
C ALA A 75 13.86 -48.69 -9.90
N PHE A 76 12.75 -48.41 -9.23
CA PHE A 76 12.11 -49.32 -8.27
C PHE A 76 10.67 -49.74 -8.63
N ASN A 77 10.17 -49.42 -9.83
CA ASN A 77 8.82 -49.75 -10.29
C ASN A 77 7.69 -49.27 -9.35
N LEU A 78 7.90 -48.13 -8.69
CA LEU A 78 6.89 -47.49 -7.85
C LEU A 78 5.84 -46.81 -8.74
N GLY A 79 4.56 -46.92 -8.38
CA GLY A 79 3.45 -46.37 -9.18
C GLY A 79 3.53 -44.86 -9.42
N SER A 80 2.88 -44.38 -10.49
CA SER A 80 3.01 -43.03 -11.05
C SER A 80 2.57 -41.87 -10.15
N ASN A 81 1.82 -42.11 -9.07
CA ASN A 81 1.24 -41.05 -8.22
C ASN A 81 2.06 -40.73 -6.95
N SER A 82 3.22 -41.38 -6.75
CA SER A 82 3.99 -41.27 -5.51
C SER A 82 4.53 -39.86 -5.19
N ALA A 83 4.78 -39.03 -6.21
CA ALA A 83 5.37 -37.70 -6.03
C ALA A 83 4.43 -36.68 -5.39
N VAL A 84 3.17 -36.66 -5.85
CA VAL A 84 2.15 -35.73 -5.36
C VAL A 84 1.77 -36.10 -3.91
N ASP A 85 1.62 -37.40 -3.64
CA ASP A 85 1.29 -37.90 -2.30
C ASP A 85 2.38 -37.52 -1.28
N LEU A 86 3.66 -37.69 -1.64
CA LEU A 86 4.78 -37.31 -0.76
C LEU A 86 4.81 -35.80 -0.50
N ALA A 87 4.59 -34.98 -1.53
CA ALA A 87 4.53 -33.53 -1.38
C ALA A 87 3.40 -33.10 -0.43
N LEU A 88 2.24 -33.75 -0.49
CA LEU A 88 1.11 -33.51 0.42
C LEU A 88 1.44 -33.90 1.87
N PHE A 89 2.13 -35.03 2.09
CA PHE A 89 2.55 -35.43 3.45
C PHE A 89 3.57 -34.45 4.05
N ILE A 90 4.55 -34.01 3.27
CA ILE A 90 5.53 -33.00 3.71
C ILE A 90 4.82 -31.69 4.07
N ASN A 91 3.86 -31.27 3.25
CA ASN A 91 3.07 -30.08 3.52
C ASN A 91 2.26 -30.22 4.83
N ALA A 92 1.61 -31.36 5.05
CA ALA A 92 0.86 -31.63 6.29
C ALA A 92 1.75 -31.57 7.56
N LEU A 93 2.97 -32.11 7.49
CA LEU A 93 3.95 -32.00 8.57
C LEU A 93 4.34 -30.55 8.86
N SER A 94 4.47 -29.71 7.83
CA SER A 94 4.78 -28.28 8.01
C SER A 94 3.66 -27.52 8.72
N PHE A 95 2.40 -27.86 8.46
CA PHE A 95 1.24 -27.29 9.16
C PHE A 95 1.19 -27.75 10.62
N LEU A 96 1.49 -29.02 10.91
CA LEU A 96 1.58 -29.52 12.28
C LEU A 96 2.68 -28.82 13.08
N PHE A 97 3.86 -28.65 12.47
CA PHE A 97 4.96 -27.90 13.08
C PHE A 97 4.57 -26.44 13.36
N SER A 98 3.87 -25.80 12.43
CA SER A 98 3.36 -24.43 12.60
C SER A 98 2.35 -24.35 13.76
N ALA A 99 1.41 -25.29 13.83
CA ALA A 99 0.44 -25.36 14.93
C ALA A 99 1.10 -25.57 16.29
N TRP A 100 2.11 -26.45 16.37
CA TRP A 100 2.90 -26.66 17.57
C TRP A 100 3.65 -25.39 18.00
N THR A 101 4.29 -24.70 17.05
CA THR A 101 5.04 -23.47 17.32
C THR A 101 4.14 -22.35 17.84
N ILE A 102 2.97 -22.16 17.22
CA ILE A 102 2.00 -21.15 17.65
C ILE A 102 1.41 -21.49 19.02
N GLY A 103 1.18 -22.78 19.31
CA GLY A 103 0.66 -23.24 20.59
C GLY A 103 1.59 -22.96 21.79
N GLN A 104 2.88 -22.71 21.54
CA GLN A 104 3.86 -22.37 22.57
C GLN A 104 4.02 -20.85 22.78
N MET A 105 3.39 -20.00 21.95
CA MET A 105 3.49 -18.55 22.07
C MET A 105 2.50 -17.98 23.09
N ASP A 106 2.97 -17.10 23.97
CA ASP A 106 2.11 -16.34 24.88
C ASP A 106 1.61 -15.06 24.17
N ILE A 107 0.31 -15.01 23.89
CA ILE A 107 -0.33 -13.90 23.17
C ILE A 107 -0.95 -12.94 24.21
N PRO A 108 -0.53 -11.65 24.24
CA PRO A 108 -1.07 -10.66 25.18
C PRO A 108 -2.60 -10.55 25.09
N LYS A 109 -3.28 -10.74 26.23
CA LYS A 109 -4.75 -10.76 26.34
C LYS A 109 -5.36 -9.42 26.74
N GLU A 110 -4.55 -8.40 27.04
CA GLU A 110 -5.00 -7.09 27.58
C GLU A 110 -6.02 -6.37 26.69
N HIS A 111 -6.04 -6.64 25.39
CA HIS A 111 -6.93 -6.02 24.41
C HIS A 111 -8.29 -6.73 24.28
N LEU A 112 -8.51 -7.86 24.97
CA LEU A 112 -9.76 -8.60 24.93
C LEU A 112 -10.77 -8.01 25.93
N ASN A 113 -11.41 -6.90 25.56
CA ASN A 113 -12.59 -6.42 26.27
C ASN A 113 -13.72 -7.44 26.12
N LYS A 114 -14.03 -8.19 27.18
CA LYS A 114 -15.09 -9.22 27.23
C LYS A 114 -16.51 -8.67 27.06
N GLY A 115 -16.70 -7.35 26.92
CA GLY A 115 -17.99 -6.68 26.93
C GLY A 115 -18.80 -6.72 25.62
N ASP A 116 -18.15 -6.84 24.45
CA ASP A 116 -18.79 -6.60 23.13
C ASP A 116 -19.11 -7.87 22.32
N LEU A 117 -19.40 -8.97 23.01
CA LEU A 117 -19.57 -10.30 22.40
C LEU A 117 -20.96 -10.56 21.76
N SER A 118 -21.88 -9.59 21.72
CA SER A 118 -23.29 -9.86 21.37
C SER A 118 -23.79 -9.32 20.02
N SER A 119 -22.97 -9.30 18.97
CA SER A 119 -23.49 -9.05 17.61
C SER A 119 -23.41 -10.32 16.76
N SER A 120 -24.54 -10.71 16.16
CA SER A 120 -24.60 -11.76 15.14
C SER A 120 -23.52 -11.56 14.08
N ILE A 121 -22.96 -12.64 13.52
CA ILE A 121 -21.91 -12.59 12.47
C ILE A 121 -22.29 -11.62 11.34
N PHE A 122 -23.58 -11.60 10.97
CA PHE A 122 -24.11 -10.69 9.96
C PHE A 122 -24.08 -9.22 10.40
N ALA A 123 -24.43 -8.93 11.66
CA ALA A 123 -24.35 -7.59 12.22
C ALA A 123 -22.88 -7.11 12.30
N SER A 124 -21.96 -7.98 12.71
CA SER A 124 -20.51 -7.70 12.70
C SER A 124 -19.96 -7.40 11.30
N LEU A 125 -20.41 -8.12 10.27
CA LEU A 125 -20.06 -7.84 8.87
C LEU A 125 -20.65 -6.50 8.40
N LEU A 126 -21.90 -6.21 8.76
CA LEU A 126 -22.58 -4.96 8.41
C LEU A 126 -21.90 -3.75 9.08
N ASP A 127 -21.49 -3.89 10.34
CA ASP A 127 -20.77 -2.86 11.09
C ASP A 127 -19.38 -2.62 10.51
N GLY A 128 -18.66 -3.69 10.13
CA GLY A 128 -17.40 -3.59 9.39
C GLY A 128 -17.57 -2.82 8.07
N GLY A 129 -18.62 -3.12 7.31
CA GLY A 129 -18.96 -2.43 6.07
C GLY A 129 -19.31 -0.95 6.27
N LYS A 130 -20.12 -0.62 7.29
CA LYS A 130 -20.46 0.77 7.64
C LYS A 130 -19.21 1.57 8.02
N PHE A 131 -18.30 0.99 8.81
CA PHE A 131 -17.06 1.65 9.19
C PHE A 131 -16.16 1.94 7.99
N LEU A 132 -16.03 0.99 7.05
CA LEU A 132 -15.25 1.19 5.82
C LEU A 132 -15.76 2.37 4.97
N SER A 133 -17.06 2.66 5.05
CA SER A 133 -17.68 3.77 4.32
C SER A 133 -17.44 5.15 4.96
N SER A 134 -16.98 5.21 6.22
CA SER A 134 -16.88 6.44 7.01
C SER A 134 -15.68 7.34 6.65
N SER A 135 -14.53 6.75 6.30
CA SER A 135 -13.31 7.47 5.95
C SER A 135 -13.08 7.51 4.44
N LYS A 136 -12.74 8.69 3.89
CA LYS A 136 -12.37 8.85 2.48
C LYS A 136 -11.19 7.95 2.10
N VAL A 137 -10.22 7.79 3.00
CA VAL A 137 -9.01 6.98 2.76
C VAL A 137 -9.39 5.50 2.66
N ILE A 138 -10.17 5.01 3.62
CA ILE A 138 -10.57 3.61 3.68
C ILE A 138 -11.46 3.24 2.48
N ARG A 139 -12.38 4.13 2.08
CA ARG A 139 -13.22 3.93 0.89
C ARG A 139 -12.38 3.81 -0.38
N GLY A 140 -11.41 4.71 -0.56
CA GLY A 140 -10.49 4.68 -1.70
C GLY A 140 -9.61 3.43 -1.72
N LEU A 141 -9.19 2.98 -0.53
CA LEU A 141 -8.41 1.76 -0.37
C LEU A 141 -9.21 0.50 -0.75
N ILE A 142 -10.43 0.35 -0.22
CA ILE A 142 -11.29 -0.81 -0.54
C ILE A 142 -11.66 -0.80 -2.02
N PHE A 143 -12.06 0.33 -2.58
CA PHE A 143 -12.37 0.44 -4.00
C PHE A 143 -11.17 0.04 -4.87
N GLY A 144 -9.98 0.52 -4.50
CA GLY A 144 -8.70 0.13 -5.12
C GLY A 144 -8.43 -1.38 -5.05
N LEU A 145 -8.59 -1.96 -3.86
CA LEU A 145 -8.38 -3.38 -3.61
C LEU A 145 -9.29 -4.24 -4.49
N LEU A 146 -10.58 -3.91 -4.56
CA LEU A 146 -11.53 -4.68 -5.37
C LEU A 146 -11.21 -4.62 -6.85
N GLY A 147 -10.91 -3.44 -7.39
CA GLY A 147 -10.50 -3.32 -8.78
C GLY A 147 -9.23 -4.11 -9.09
N ALA A 148 -8.25 -4.12 -8.17
CA ALA A 148 -7.04 -4.91 -8.30
C ALA A 148 -7.33 -6.41 -8.39
N PHE A 149 -8.20 -6.95 -7.53
CA PHE A 149 -8.56 -8.37 -7.54
C PHE A 149 -9.47 -8.77 -8.70
N ILE A 150 -10.30 -7.84 -9.19
CA ILE A 150 -11.05 -8.04 -10.44
C ILE A 150 -10.06 -8.19 -11.60
N ALA A 151 -9.08 -7.30 -11.73
CA ALA A 151 -8.07 -7.41 -12.78
C ALA A 151 -7.20 -8.67 -12.63
N ALA A 152 -6.70 -8.94 -11.42
CA ALA A 152 -5.89 -10.13 -11.15
C ALA A 152 -6.68 -11.44 -11.38
N GLY A 153 -7.96 -11.48 -11.01
CA GLY A 153 -8.84 -12.62 -11.25
C GLY A 153 -9.02 -12.90 -12.74
N ALA A 154 -9.11 -11.86 -13.58
CA ALA A 154 -9.17 -12.03 -15.03
C ALA A 154 -7.86 -12.60 -15.58
N VAL A 155 -6.71 -12.14 -15.09
CA VAL A 155 -5.39 -12.71 -15.44
C VAL A 155 -5.32 -14.18 -15.06
N ILE A 156 -5.64 -14.53 -13.82
CA ILE A 156 -5.55 -15.92 -13.34
C ILE A 156 -6.53 -16.83 -14.11
N GLY A 157 -7.76 -16.39 -14.32
CA GLY A 157 -8.79 -17.17 -15.01
C GLY A 157 -8.50 -17.42 -16.49
N LEU A 158 -7.75 -16.50 -17.14
CA LEU A 158 -7.48 -16.54 -18.57
C LEU A 158 -6.01 -16.85 -18.90
N ALA A 159 -5.13 -16.95 -17.91
CA ALA A 159 -3.70 -17.14 -18.10
C ALA A 159 -3.39 -18.36 -18.97
N ARG A 160 -4.12 -19.47 -18.81
CA ARG A 160 -3.89 -20.67 -19.61
C ARG A 160 -4.26 -20.47 -21.08
N THR A 161 -5.37 -19.79 -21.34
CA THR A 161 -5.80 -19.42 -22.69
C THR A 161 -4.79 -18.48 -23.34
N PHE A 162 -4.40 -17.41 -22.64
CA PHE A 162 -3.43 -16.43 -23.10
C PHE A 162 -2.04 -17.03 -23.41
N VAL A 163 -1.57 -17.97 -22.59
CA VAL A 163 -0.30 -18.69 -22.85
C VAL A 163 -0.40 -19.60 -24.08
N GLY A 164 -1.58 -20.17 -24.32
CA GLY A 164 -1.86 -20.94 -25.53
C GLY A 164 -1.60 -20.13 -26.79
N ASP A 165 -2.07 -18.87 -26.81
CA ASP A 165 -1.89 -17.94 -27.93
C ASP A 165 -0.41 -17.56 -28.15
N LEU A 166 0.41 -17.58 -27.09
CA LEU A 166 1.86 -17.35 -27.18
C LEU A 166 2.65 -18.58 -27.68
N ALA A 167 1.96 -19.66 -28.09
CA ALA A 167 2.55 -20.94 -28.51
C ALA A 167 3.50 -21.58 -27.48
N GLY A 168 3.32 -21.27 -26.19
CA GLY A 168 4.26 -21.64 -25.13
C GLY A 168 4.01 -22.99 -24.44
N GLY A 169 2.82 -23.58 -24.64
CA GLY A 169 2.41 -24.83 -23.98
C GLY A 169 2.35 -24.74 -22.44
N ASP A 170 2.18 -25.89 -21.78
CA ASP A 170 2.07 -25.96 -20.30
C ASP A 170 3.34 -25.46 -19.58
N ALA A 171 4.52 -25.62 -20.20
CA ALA A 171 5.77 -25.16 -19.63
C ALA A 171 5.82 -23.62 -19.55
N ALA A 172 5.41 -22.92 -20.61
CA ALA A 172 5.35 -21.46 -20.59
C ALA A 172 4.33 -20.92 -19.59
N TYR A 173 3.23 -21.64 -19.36
CA TYR A 173 2.25 -21.26 -18.34
C TYR A 173 2.90 -21.28 -16.95
N GLY A 174 3.63 -22.36 -16.63
CA GLY A 174 4.38 -22.45 -15.38
C GLY A 174 5.42 -21.34 -15.21
N ILE A 175 6.16 -21.00 -16.28
CA ILE A 175 7.18 -19.93 -16.24
C ILE A 175 6.53 -18.56 -16.07
N LEU A 176 5.47 -18.23 -16.84
CA LEU A 176 4.74 -16.97 -16.71
C LEU A 176 4.12 -16.82 -15.31
N PHE A 177 3.47 -17.87 -14.81
CA PHE A 177 2.90 -17.88 -13.46
C PHE A 177 3.99 -17.67 -12.41
N GLY A 178 5.10 -18.41 -12.49
CA GLY A 178 6.26 -18.24 -11.61
C GLY A 178 6.85 -16.82 -11.69
N ALA A 179 6.89 -16.21 -12.87
CA ALA A 179 7.38 -14.86 -13.09
C ALA A 179 6.49 -13.79 -12.43
N VAL A 180 5.15 -13.92 -12.50
CA VAL A 180 4.22 -13.01 -11.78
C VAL A 180 4.53 -13.03 -10.29
N PHE A 181 4.60 -14.23 -9.69
CA PHE A 181 4.82 -14.38 -8.25
C PHE A 181 6.23 -13.96 -7.82
N THR A 182 7.24 -14.15 -8.68
CA THR A 182 8.59 -13.65 -8.46
C THR A 182 8.59 -12.12 -8.42
N GLY A 183 7.95 -11.48 -9.40
CA GLY A 183 7.72 -10.04 -9.41
C GLY A 183 7.04 -9.58 -8.13
N LEU A 184 5.93 -10.23 -7.75
CA LEU A 184 5.17 -9.95 -6.54
C LEU A 184 6.05 -10.02 -5.28
N ALA A 185 6.87 -11.08 -5.14
CA ALA A 185 7.80 -11.24 -4.03
C ALA A 185 8.81 -10.08 -3.95
N ILE A 186 9.39 -9.69 -5.09
CA ILE A 186 10.32 -8.56 -5.18
C ILE A 186 9.61 -7.26 -4.78
N GLY A 187 8.39 -7.04 -5.26
CA GLY A 187 7.57 -5.87 -4.90
C GLY A 187 7.27 -5.79 -3.41
N ILE A 188 6.91 -6.92 -2.78
CA ILE A 188 6.65 -7.03 -1.35
C ILE A 188 7.92 -6.75 -0.53
N ALA A 189 9.06 -7.32 -0.94
CA ALA A 189 10.31 -7.24 -0.19
C ALA A 189 11.03 -5.89 -0.35
N LEU A 190 11.11 -5.36 -1.57
CA LEU A 190 11.90 -4.17 -1.88
C LEU A 190 11.06 -2.90 -1.99
N GLY A 191 9.76 -3.02 -2.31
CA GLY A 191 8.88 -1.89 -2.56
C GLY A 191 8.89 -0.84 -1.46
N PRO A 192 8.56 -1.20 -0.21
CA PRO A 192 8.58 -0.27 0.91
C PRO A 192 9.94 0.39 1.17
N LYS A 193 11.05 -0.29 0.85
CA LYS A 193 12.40 0.26 1.01
C LYS A 193 12.70 1.29 -0.09
N ILE A 194 12.43 0.91 -1.34
CA ILE A 194 12.62 1.76 -2.53
C ILE A 194 11.74 3.01 -2.47
N PHE A 195 10.49 2.83 -2.02
CA PHE A 195 9.49 3.90 -1.99
C PHE A 195 9.24 4.45 -0.57
N SER A 196 10.16 4.21 0.37
CA SER A 196 10.05 4.66 1.78
C SER A 196 9.85 6.17 1.93
N GLN A 197 10.34 6.95 0.96
CA GLN A 197 10.23 8.40 0.94
C GLN A 197 8.88 8.92 0.41
N PHE A 198 8.06 8.06 -0.21
CA PHE A 198 6.75 8.43 -0.74
C PHE A 198 5.65 8.19 0.29
N SER A 199 4.57 8.99 0.20
CA SER A 199 3.38 8.74 1.01
C SER A 199 2.70 7.43 0.58
N ARG A 200 2.44 6.54 1.53
CA ARG A 200 1.75 5.25 1.30
C ARG A 200 0.41 5.42 0.59
N ARG A 201 -0.34 6.47 0.95
CA ARG A 201 -1.63 6.81 0.33
C ARG A 201 -1.52 7.06 -1.17
N ARG A 202 -0.43 7.71 -1.60
CA ARG A 202 -0.12 8.00 -3.02
C ARG A 202 0.51 6.80 -3.72
N LEU A 203 1.41 6.11 -3.03
CA LEU A 203 2.11 4.94 -3.56
C LEU A 203 1.14 3.83 -3.94
N PHE A 204 0.12 3.55 -3.12
CA PHE A 204 -0.88 2.51 -3.41
C PHE A 204 -1.57 2.73 -4.76
N GLY A 205 -2.19 3.90 -4.96
CA GLY A 205 -2.92 4.19 -6.19
C GLY A 205 -2.03 4.30 -7.42
N ALA A 206 -0.81 4.85 -7.25
CA ALA A 206 0.16 4.93 -8.33
C ALA A 206 0.66 3.53 -8.76
N ALA A 207 1.02 2.67 -7.81
CA ALA A 207 1.45 1.31 -8.08
C ALA A 207 0.34 0.48 -8.75
N LEU A 208 -0.90 0.62 -8.29
CA LEU A 208 -2.06 -0.03 -8.91
C LEU A 208 -2.31 0.44 -10.35
N CYS A 209 -2.17 1.74 -10.61
CA CYS A 209 -2.32 2.29 -11.96
C CYS A 209 -1.22 1.77 -12.91
N VAL A 210 0.04 1.71 -12.45
CA VAL A 210 1.15 1.15 -13.22
C VAL A 210 0.94 -0.34 -13.48
N ALA A 211 0.48 -1.11 -12.48
CA ALA A 211 0.14 -2.52 -12.66
C ALA A 211 -0.98 -2.73 -13.70
N GLY A 212 -2.03 -1.88 -13.67
CA GLY A 212 -3.09 -1.88 -14.68
C GLY A 212 -2.58 -1.55 -16.08
N PHE A 213 -1.70 -0.57 -16.22
CA PHE A 213 -1.05 -0.24 -17.50
C PHE A 213 -0.21 -1.40 -18.02
N LEU A 214 0.61 -2.03 -17.16
CA LEU A 214 1.40 -3.20 -17.53
C LEU A 214 0.52 -4.38 -17.95
N LEU A 215 -0.68 -4.51 -17.37
CA LEU A 215 -1.65 -5.51 -17.79
C LEU A 215 -2.22 -5.21 -19.19
N VAL A 216 -2.50 -3.94 -19.50
CA VAL A 216 -2.87 -3.54 -20.87
C VAL A 216 -1.74 -3.86 -21.84
N VAL A 217 -0.50 -3.51 -21.51
CA VAL A 217 0.66 -3.86 -22.34
C VAL A 217 0.76 -5.37 -22.53
N LEU A 218 0.66 -6.15 -21.45
CA LEU A 218 0.70 -7.61 -21.50
C LEU A 218 -0.34 -8.18 -22.46
N SER A 219 -1.58 -7.68 -22.41
CA SER A 219 -2.66 -8.16 -23.27
C SER A 219 -2.43 -7.94 -24.77
N LEU A 220 -1.53 -7.03 -25.14
CA LEU A 220 -1.20 -6.72 -26.53
C LEU A 220 0.01 -7.51 -27.04
N LEU A 221 0.76 -8.17 -26.16
CA LEU A 221 2.00 -8.87 -26.52
C LEU A 221 1.69 -10.27 -27.06
N GLN A 222 2.24 -10.57 -28.23
CA GLN A 222 2.24 -11.90 -28.84
C GLN A 222 3.60 -12.61 -28.73
N ASN A 223 4.54 -12.05 -27.95
CA ASN A 223 5.87 -12.60 -27.75
C ASN A 223 6.06 -13.04 -26.30
N LEU A 224 6.35 -14.32 -26.09
CA LEU A 224 6.51 -14.92 -24.76
C LEU A 224 7.63 -14.26 -23.94
N VAL A 225 8.76 -13.90 -24.55
CA VAL A 225 9.90 -13.30 -23.84
C VAL A 225 9.55 -11.90 -23.34
N LEU A 226 8.89 -11.09 -24.18
CA LEU A 226 8.40 -9.77 -23.76
C LEU A 226 7.31 -9.89 -22.70
N ALA A 227 6.40 -10.86 -22.85
CA ALA A 227 5.35 -11.12 -21.87
C ALA A 227 5.95 -11.46 -20.50
N LEU A 228 7.01 -12.28 -20.45
CA LEU A 228 7.72 -12.62 -19.22
C LEU A 228 8.29 -11.39 -18.52
N LEU A 229 8.95 -10.49 -19.25
CA LEU A 229 9.50 -9.26 -18.68
C LEU A 229 8.41 -8.36 -18.11
N VAL A 230 7.32 -8.16 -18.86
CA VAL A 230 6.19 -7.33 -18.42
C VAL A 230 5.49 -7.94 -17.21
N VAL A 231 5.35 -9.26 -17.17
CA VAL A 231 4.73 -9.99 -16.05
C VAL A 231 5.52 -9.83 -14.75
N VAL A 232 6.85 -9.87 -14.79
CA VAL A 232 7.68 -9.60 -13.60
C VAL A 232 7.44 -8.19 -13.07
N LEU A 233 7.39 -7.20 -13.96
CA LEU A 233 7.11 -5.80 -13.58
C LEU A 233 5.69 -5.65 -13.03
N LEU A 234 4.70 -6.29 -13.67
CA LEU A 234 3.31 -6.31 -13.23
C LEU A 234 3.20 -6.88 -11.82
N GLY A 235 3.86 -8.02 -11.58
CA GLY A 235 3.95 -8.64 -10.26
C GLY A 235 4.57 -7.68 -9.25
N MET A 236 5.69 -7.04 -9.59
CA MET A 236 6.39 -6.09 -8.72
C MET A 236 5.48 -4.95 -8.26
N PHE A 237 4.84 -4.22 -9.18
CA PHE A 237 3.93 -3.13 -8.81
C PHE A 237 2.68 -3.61 -8.07
N SER A 238 2.14 -4.78 -8.43
CA SER A 238 1.05 -5.41 -7.68
C SER A 238 1.45 -5.71 -6.23
N GLY A 239 2.70 -6.16 -6.01
CA GLY A 239 3.25 -6.46 -4.68
C GLY A 239 3.43 -5.22 -3.82
N VAL A 240 3.92 -4.13 -4.42
CA VAL A 240 3.99 -2.81 -3.76
C VAL A 240 2.59 -2.36 -3.34
N SER A 241 1.62 -2.43 -4.25
CA SER A 241 0.23 -2.06 -3.96
C SER A 241 -0.36 -2.92 -2.83
N TRP A 242 -0.10 -4.24 -2.85
CA TRP A 242 -0.63 -5.18 -1.86
C TRP A 242 -0.11 -4.90 -0.45
N VAL A 243 1.22 -4.80 -0.25
CA VAL A 243 1.81 -4.46 1.05
C VAL A 243 1.34 -3.09 1.54
N THR A 244 1.34 -2.10 0.65
CA THR A 244 0.97 -0.72 1.01
C THR A 244 -0.48 -0.66 1.46
N GLY A 245 -1.39 -1.27 0.70
CA GLY A 245 -2.81 -1.29 1.02
C GLY A 245 -3.12 -2.02 2.32
N PHE A 246 -2.52 -3.19 2.51
CA PHE A 246 -2.69 -3.97 3.73
C PHE A 246 -2.19 -3.22 4.98
N THR A 247 -1.04 -2.57 4.86
CA THR A 247 -0.47 -1.78 5.97
C THR A 247 -1.30 -0.53 6.26
N MET A 248 -1.83 0.14 5.24
CA MET A 248 -2.75 1.26 5.43
C MET A 248 -4.03 0.85 6.17
N LEU A 249 -4.63 -0.28 5.79
CA LEU A 249 -5.82 -0.80 6.47
C LEU A 249 -5.55 -1.06 7.95
N GLY A 250 -4.38 -1.62 8.29
CA GLY A 250 -4.00 -1.88 9.68
C GLY A 250 -3.79 -0.62 10.53
N MET A 251 -3.32 0.48 9.92
CA MET A 251 -3.02 1.73 10.62
C MET A 251 -4.23 2.66 10.77
N GLU A 252 -5.18 2.62 9.83
CA GLU A 252 -6.36 3.52 9.81
C GLU A 252 -7.55 2.97 10.62
N VAL A 253 -7.53 1.69 10.99
CA VAL A 253 -8.61 1.02 11.73
C VAL A 253 -8.23 0.87 13.21
N SER A 254 -9.16 1.25 14.10
CA SER A 254 -9.01 1.07 15.54
C SER A 254 -8.89 -0.41 15.93
N ASP A 255 -8.20 -0.70 17.03
CA ASP A 255 -7.94 -2.08 17.47
C ASP A 255 -9.23 -2.89 17.66
N GLU A 256 -10.30 -2.26 18.16
CA GLU A 256 -11.61 -2.86 18.41
C GLU A 256 -12.33 -3.34 17.12
N LEU A 257 -12.19 -2.59 16.03
CA LEU A 257 -12.87 -2.87 14.77
C LEU A 257 -11.99 -3.63 13.76
N ARG A 258 -10.69 -3.75 14.05
CA ARG A 258 -9.70 -4.33 13.13
C ARG A 258 -10.11 -5.71 12.63
N GLY A 259 -10.45 -6.64 13.54
CA GLY A 259 -10.85 -8.00 13.16
C GLY A 259 -12.05 -8.02 12.21
N ARG A 260 -13.09 -7.23 12.49
CA ARG A 260 -14.31 -7.16 11.66
C ARG A 260 -14.04 -6.55 10.30
N VAL A 261 -13.23 -5.49 10.25
CA VAL A 261 -12.88 -4.79 9.02
C VAL A 261 -12.01 -5.67 8.12
N PHE A 262 -11.01 -6.36 8.66
CA PHE A 262 -10.17 -7.29 7.90
C PHE A 262 -10.99 -8.48 7.38
N ALA A 263 -11.87 -9.05 8.20
CA ALA A 263 -12.76 -10.13 7.78
C ALA A 263 -13.67 -9.70 6.62
N PHE A 264 -14.27 -8.50 6.71
CA PHE A 264 -15.10 -7.95 5.64
C PHE A 264 -14.28 -7.71 4.37
N ALA A 265 -13.12 -7.05 4.47
CA ALA A 265 -12.27 -6.75 3.32
C ALA A 265 -11.81 -8.04 2.60
N GLN A 266 -11.36 -9.05 3.35
CA GLN A 266 -10.94 -10.34 2.79
C GLN A 266 -12.10 -11.10 2.14
N SER A 267 -13.28 -11.07 2.77
CA SER A 267 -14.48 -11.68 2.20
C SER A 267 -14.83 -11.03 0.86
N LEU A 268 -14.76 -9.70 0.78
CA LEU A 268 -15.08 -8.96 -0.43
C LEU A 268 -14.07 -9.23 -1.55
N VAL A 269 -12.78 -9.31 -1.20
CA VAL A 269 -11.71 -9.74 -2.11
C VAL A 269 -11.98 -11.14 -2.66
N ARG A 270 -12.30 -12.11 -1.80
CA ARG A 270 -12.59 -13.50 -2.20
C ARG A 270 -13.83 -13.60 -3.08
N ILE A 271 -14.92 -12.95 -2.70
CA ILE A 271 -16.16 -12.91 -3.50
C ILE A 271 -15.89 -12.33 -4.88
N SER A 272 -15.13 -11.23 -4.94
CA SER A 272 -14.76 -10.59 -6.20
C SER A 272 -13.90 -11.51 -7.07
N LEU A 273 -12.90 -12.17 -6.47
CA LEU A 273 -12.03 -13.10 -7.17
C LEU A 273 -12.80 -14.30 -7.73
N VAL A 274 -13.67 -14.95 -6.94
CA VAL A 274 -14.51 -16.07 -7.38
C VAL A 274 -15.46 -15.63 -8.50
N GLY A 275 -16.10 -14.47 -8.34
CA GLY A 275 -16.99 -13.92 -9.36
C GLY A 275 -16.28 -13.70 -10.69
N VAL A 276 -15.07 -13.12 -10.66
CA VAL A 276 -14.29 -12.88 -11.87
C VAL A 276 -13.76 -14.17 -12.48
N LEU A 277 -13.30 -15.13 -11.68
CA LEU A 277 -12.86 -16.43 -12.19
C LEU A 277 -13.99 -17.19 -12.90
N ALA A 278 -15.24 -17.01 -12.47
CA ALA A 278 -16.40 -17.58 -13.15
C ALA A 278 -16.79 -16.81 -14.43
N ILE A 279 -16.72 -15.48 -14.41
CA ILE A 279 -17.23 -14.62 -15.49
C ILE A 279 -16.18 -14.40 -16.60
N SER A 280 -14.91 -14.22 -16.26
CA SER A 280 -13.87 -13.85 -17.23
C SER A 280 -13.68 -14.86 -18.37
N PRO A 281 -13.73 -16.19 -18.16
CA PRO A 281 -13.69 -17.15 -19.27
C PRO A 281 -14.92 -17.06 -20.17
N LEU A 282 -16.10 -16.75 -19.61
CA LEU A 282 -17.33 -16.57 -20.38
C LEU A 282 -17.28 -15.32 -21.26
N ILE A 283 -16.75 -14.21 -20.73
CA ILE A 283 -16.52 -12.98 -21.51
C ILE A 283 -15.53 -13.25 -22.63
N ALA A 284 -14.39 -13.90 -22.33
CA ALA A 284 -13.39 -14.24 -23.32
C ALA A 284 -13.97 -15.14 -24.43
N ALA A 285 -14.72 -16.17 -24.06
CA ALA A 285 -15.39 -17.05 -25.01
C ALA A 285 -16.42 -16.32 -25.88
N ALA A 286 -17.15 -15.36 -25.31
CA ALA A 286 -18.14 -14.56 -26.05
C ALA A 286 -17.52 -13.58 -27.05
N ILE A 287 -16.32 -13.05 -26.75
CA ILE A 287 -15.56 -12.21 -27.68
C ILE A 287 -15.02 -13.06 -28.83
N GLY A 288 -14.49 -14.25 -28.53
CA GLY A 288 -13.93 -15.14 -29.53
C GLY A 288 -12.59 -14.64 -30.08
N GLU A 289 -12.19 -15.15 -31.24
CA GLU A 289 -10.89 -14.86 -31.86
C GLU A 289 -11.05 -13.84 -32.99
N HIS A 290 -10.12 -12.89 -33.07
CA HIS A 290 -10.13 -11.81 -34.05
C HIS A 290 -8.78 -11.67 -34.74
N ASP A 291 -8.80 -11.74 -36.07
CA ASP A 291 -7.61 -11.57 -36.91
C ASP A 291 -7.52 -10.15 -37.45
N PHE A 292 -6.36 -9.52 -37.23
CA PHE A 292 -6.04 -8.19 -37.76
C PHE A 292 -4.90 -8.28 -38.77
N LYS A 293 -5.19 -7.88 -40.01
CA LYS A 293 -4.20 -7.87 -41.10
C LYS A 293 -3.64 -6.47 -41.29
N PHE A 294 -2.36 -6.29 -41.00
CA PHE A 294 -1.60 -5.07 -41.24
C PHE A 294 -0.51 -5.33 -42.29
N GLY A 295 -0.86 -5.24 -43.57
CA GLY A 295 0.07 -5.54 -44.66
C GLY A 295 0.48 -7.02 -44.65
N GLU A 296 1.76 -7.32 -44.47
CA GLU A 296 2.30 -8.69 -44.38
C GLU A 296 2.21 -9.29 -42.96
N VAL A 297 1.80 -8.52 -41.96
CA VAL A 297 1.69 -8.99 -40.56
C VAL A 297 0.23 -9.33 -40.25
N GLU A 298 -0.02 -10.58 -39.89
CA GLU A 298 -1.31 -11.06 -39.39
C GLU A 298 -1.21 -11.22 -37.87
N LEU A 299 -1.99 -10.44 -37.13
CA LEU A 299 -2.05 -10.46 -35.67
C LEU A 299 -3.39 -11.05 -35.23
N THR A 300 -3.33 -12.22 -34.59
CA THR A 300 -4.52 -12.87 -34.03
C THR A 300 -4.64 -12.56 -32.54
N TYR A 301 -5.79 -12.04 -32.11
CA TYR A 301 -6.10 -11.76 -30.71
C TYR A 301 -7.33 -12.55 -30.26
N ASN A 302 -7.15 -13.34 -29.21
CA ASN A 302 -8.20 -14.08 -28.54
C ASN A 302 -8.98 -13.18 -27.56
N GLY A 303 -10.24 -13.52 -27.29
CA GLY A 303 -11.05 -12.94 -26.23
C GLY A 303 -10.39 -12.95 -24.85
N ALA A 304 -9.43 -13.84 -24.58
CA ALA A 304 -8.60 -13.79 -23.38
C ALA A 304 -7.78 -12.48 -23.31
N ALA A 305 -7.11 -12.11 -24.41
CA ALA A 305 -6.36 -10.86 -24.52
C ALA A 305 -7.28 -9.64 -24.35
N PHE A 306 -8.43 -9.62 -25.03
CA PHE A 306 -9.40 -8.52 -24.89
C PHE A 306 -9.96 -8.39 -23.47
N THR A 307 -10.22 -9.50 -22.79
CA THR A 307 -10.73 -9.49 -21.42
C THR A 307 -9.64 -9.01 -20.44
N MET A 308 -8.38 -9.42 -20.64
CA MET A 308 -7.24 -8.89 -19.87
C MET A 308 -7.01 -7.40 -20.13
N LEU A 309 -7.17 -6.95 -21.37
CA LEU A 309 -7.10 -5.53 -21.75
C LEU A 309 -8.15 -4.71 -20.99
N GLY A 310 -9.40 -5.17 -20.99
CA GLY A 310 -10.48 -4.55 -20.23
C GLY A 310 -10.20 -4.53 -18.73
N GLY A 311 -9.69 -5.64 -18.17
CA GLY A 311 -9.26 -5.72 -16.78
C GLY A 311 -8.14 -4.72 -16.44
N GLY A 312 -7.17 -4.54 -17.33
CA GLY A 312 -6.09 -3.56 -17.21
C GLY A 312 -6.60 -2.12 -17.20
N ILE A 313 -7.52 -1.77 -18.11
CA ILE A 313 -8.17 -0.45 -18.16
C ILE A 313 -8.96 -0.19 -16.86
N ILE A 314 -9.73 -1.18 -16.39
CA ILE A 314 -10.47 -1.07 -15.13
C ILE A 314 -9.49 -0.83 -13.97
N ALA A 315 -8.40 -1.58 -13.88
CA ALA A 315 -7.37 -1.40 -12.86
C ALA A 315 -6.73 -0.01 -12.91
N MET A 316 -6.47 0.53 -14.11
CA MET A 316 -5.96 1.90 -14.28
C MET A 316 -6.94 2.95 -13.77
N ILE A 317 -8.22 2.85 -14.17
CA ILE A 317 -9.27 3.77 -13.74
C ILE A 317 -9.45 3.71 -12.23
N VAL A 318 -9.53 2.51 -11.67
CA VAL A 318 -9.67 2.30 -10.23
C VAL A 318 -8.43 2.78 -9.47
N GLY A 319 -7.23 2.52 -9.98
CA GLY A 319 -5.97 3.01 -9.42
C GLY A 319 -5.91 4.53 -9.40
N ALA A 320 -6.29 5.18 -10.50
CA ALA A 320 -6.36 6.63 -10.61
C ALA A 320 -7.41 7.24 -9.67
N ALA A 321 -8.61 6.65 -9.59
CA ALA A 321 -9.67 7.09 -8.69
C ALA A 321 -9.26 6.92 -7.22
N SER A 322 -8.66 5.78 -6.88
CA SER A 322 -8.12 5.50 -5.54
C SER A 322 -7.01 6.50 -5.16
N TYR A 323 -6.09 6.77 -6.08
CA TYR A 323 -5.05 7.79 -5.93
C TYR A 323 -5.63 9.18 -5.65
N GLN A 324 -6.64 9.60 -6.41
CA GLN A 324 -7.29 10.90 -6.22
C GLN A 324 -8.04 10.98 -4.89
N GLN A 325 -8.76 9.92 -4.52
CA GLN A 325 -9.56 9.89 -3.29
C GLN A 325 -8.70 9.88 -2.02
N MET A 326 -7.50 9.31 -2.08
CA MET A 326 -6.57 9.20 -0.95
C MET A 326 -5.48 10.28 -0.92
N LYS A 327 -5.52 11.25 -1.84
CA LYS A 327 -4.51 12.30 -1.96
C LYS A 327 -4.38 13.09 -0.66
N ASP A 328 -3.19 13.05 -0.06
CA ASP A 328 -2.85 13.70 1.21
C ASP A 328 -2.29 15.11 1.05
N ARG A 329 -1.73 15.44 -0.13
CA ARG A 329 -1.16 16.76 -0.45
C ARG A 329 -1.80 17.36 -1.72
N PRO A 330 -2.92 18.10 -1.61
CA PRO A 330 -3.48 18.84 -2.74
C PRO A 330 -2.48 19.91 -3.21
N GLY A 331 -2.19 19.97 -4.51
CA GLY A 331 -1.23 20.91 -5.12
C GLY A 331 0.15 20.34 -5.47
N VAL A 332 0.55 19.19 -4.91
CA VAL A 332 1.84 18.53 -5.25
C VAL A 332 1.59 17.38 -6.23
N SER A 333 2.34 17.36 -7.33
CA SER A 333 2.26 16.28 -8.31
C SER A 333 3.08 15.06 -7.83
N PHE A 334 2.67 13.85 -8.21
CA PHE A 334 3.50 12.66 -7.94
C PHE A 334 4.86 12.76 -8.66
N TRP A 335 4.85 13.32 -9.87
CA TRP A 335 6.04 13.52 -10.69
C TRP A 335 7.06 14.48 -10.08
N SER A 336 6.61 15.54 -9.40
CA SER A 336 7.51 16.42 -8.66
C SER A 336 8.20 15.66 -7.53
N ASP A 337 7.49 14.77 -6.83
CA ASP A 337 8.11 13.93 -5.78
C ASP A 337 9.11 12.94 -6.38
N VAL A 338 8.79 12.32 -7.52
CA VAL A 338 9.71 11.41 -8.23
C VAL A 338 10.96 12.15 -8.71
N LEU A 339 10.80 13.33 -9.31
CA LEU A 339 11.93 14.16 -9.77
C LEU A 339 12.80 14.62 -8.59
N ASN A 340 12.18 15.02 -7.48
CA ASN A 340 12.89 15.39 -6.27
C ASN A 340 13.61 14.19 -5.64
N ALA A 341 13.06 12.98 -5.78
CA ALA A 341 13.68 11.74 -5.32
C ALA A 341 15.00 11.49 -6.04
N LEU A 342 14.94 11.60 -7.37
CA LEU A 342 16.09 11.41 -8.25
C LEU A 342 17.17 12.46 -8.02
N ARG A 343 16.77 13.67 -7.59
CA ARG A 343 17.70 14.76 -7.23
C ARG A 343 18.25 14.66 -5.81
N GLY A 344 17.78 13.72 -4.99
CA GLY A 344 18.16 13.61 -3.58
C GLY A 344 17.58 14.70 -2.68
N GLU A 345 16.61 15.48 -3.19
CA GLU A 345 15.98 16.63 -2.50
C GLU A 345 14.60 16.27 -1.90
N LEU A 346 14.30 14.98 -1.76
CA LEU A 346 13.03 14.53 -1.17
C LEU A 346 12.99 14.86 0.32
N GLY A 347 12.06 15.76 0.68
CA GLY A 347 11.96 16.35 2.01
C GLY A 347 11.80 17.87 1.95
N GLY A 348 12.21 18.49 0.84
CA GLY A 348 11.80 19.85 0.51
C GLY A 348 10.28 19.88 0.46
N ILE A 349 9.67 20.60 1.38
CA ILE A 349 8.23 20.84 1.39
C ILE A 349 7.93 21.58 0.07
N THR A 350 7.55 20.84 -0.97
CA THR A 350 7.00 21.39 -2.21
C THR A 350 5.61 21.90 -1.87
N GLN A 351 5.54 22.98 -1.11
CA GLN A 351 4.34 23.79 -1.12
C GLN A 351 4.20 24.40 -2.51
N PRO A 352 2.96 24.65 -2.99
CA PRO A 352 2.78 25.48 -4.17
C PRO A 352 3.61 26.75 -3.98
N LYS A 353 4.30 27.16 -5.04
CA LYS A 353 5.11 28.37 -5.03
C LYS A 353 4.17 29.53 -4.73
N VAL A 354 4.19 30.02 -3.51
CA VAL A 354 3.42 31.21 -3.10
C VAL A 354 4.12 32.43 -3.71
N GLU A 355 3.34 33.39 -4.20
CA GLU A 355 3.89 34.61 -4.80
C GLU A 355 4.42 35.59 -3.74
N GLY A 356 3.95 35.46 -2.48
CA GLY A 356 4.39 36.30 -1.37
C GLY A 356 5.82 36.03 -0.91
N LEU A 357 6.41 37.00 -0.22
CA LEU A 357 7.79 36.96 0.27
C LEU A 357 7.81 36.79 1.79
N PHE A 358 8.48 35.76 2.28
CA PHE A 358 8.67 35.53 3.71
C PHE A 358 10.10 35.90 4.12
N ILE A 359 10.23 36.78 5.11
CA ILE A 359 11.50 37.25 5.64
C ILE A 359 11.51 37.03 7.15
N SER A 360 12.52 36.35 7.67
CA SER A 360 12.75 36.22 9.10
C SER A 360 14.00 36.98 9.51
N PHE A 361 13.89 37.83 10.52
CA PHE A 361 15.05 38.40 11.21
C PHE A 361 15.43 37.50 12.37
N GLU A 362 16.58 36.85 12.25
CA GLU A 362 17.15 35.96 13.24
C GLU A 362 18.37 36.60 13.93
N GLY A 363 18.62 36.26 15.19
CA GLY A 363 19.78 36.76 15.95
C GLY A 363 19.53 36.97 17.44
N GLY A 364 20.60 37.26 18.18
CA GLY A 364 20.57 37.44 19.65
C GLY A 364 19.70 38.61 20.12
N GLU A 365 19.30 38.58 21.39
CA GLU A 365 18.63 39.71 22.05
C GLU A 365 19.46 41.00 21.93
N GLY A 366 18.80 42.15 21.71
CA GLY A 366 19.47 43.45 21.61
C GLY A 366 20.19 43.76 20.29
N SER A 367 20.19 42.87 19.29
CA SER A 367 20.90 43.10 18.00
C SER A 367 20.18 44.06 17.02
N GLY A 368 19.09 44.70 17.44
CA GLY A 368 18.35 45.66 16.60
C GLY A 368 17.37 45.06 15.59
N LYS A 369 17.07 43.75 15.67
CA LYS A 369 16.13 43.04 14.76
C LYS A 369 14.81 43.76 14.60
N SER A 370 14.17 44.14 15.70
CA SER A 370 12.84 44.76 15.66
C SER A 370 12.88 46.18 15.04
N THR A 371 14.02 46.88 15.09
CA THR A 371 14.22 48.15 14.38
C THR A 371 14.34 47.91 12.88
N GLN A 372 15.18 46.95 12.47
CA GLN A 372 15.37 46.61 11.06
C GLN A 372 14.10 46.05 10.41
N ALA A 373 13.32 45.24 11.14
CA ALA A 373 12.04 44.73 10.68
C ALA A 373 11.03 45.86 10.38
N LYS A 374 11.00 46.92 11.20
CA LYS A 374 10.14 48.09 10.97
C LYS A 374 10.59 48.91 9.77
N LEU A 375 11.90 49.18 9.64
CA LEU A 375 12.45 49.90 8.50
C LEU A 375 12.21 49.16 7.18
N LEU A 376 12.39 47.83 7.19
CA LEU A 376 12.12 47.00 6.02
C LEU A 376 10.64 46.98 5.65
N LYS A 377 9.75 46.95 6.65
CA LYS A 377 8.31 47.09 6.43
C LYS A 377 8.00 48.40 5.72
N GLU A 378 8.47 49.53 6.26
CA GLU A 378 8.23 50.86 5.68
C GLU A 378 8.75 50.94 4.24
N TRP A 379 9.92 50.35 3.97
CA TRP A 379 10.47 50.27 2.62
C TRP A 379 9.56 49.52 1.65
N PHE A 380 9.06 48.33 2.01
CA PHE A 380 8.14 47.57 1.16
C PHE A 380 6.78 48.25 0.99
N GLU A 381 6.26 48.91 2.03
CA GLU A 381 5.00 49.67 1.94
C GLU A 381 5.15 50.86 0.98
N ASN A 382 6.30 51.54 0.95
CA ASN A 382 6.59 52.61 0.00
C ASN A 382 6.68 52.10 -1.46
N GLU A 383 7.06 50.84 -1.66
CA GLU A 383 7.04 50.16 -2.97
C GLU A 383 5.64 49.61 -3.34
N GLY A 384 4.60 49.95 -2.57
CA GLY A 384 3.22 49.55 -2.83
C GLY A 384 2.90 48.09 -2.50
N LYS A 385 3.72 47.42 -1.68
CA LYS A 385 3.48 46.05 -1.21
C LYS A 385 2.66 46.05 0.09
N SER A 386 1.79 45.06 0.23
CA SER A 386 1.12 44.75 1.49
C SER A 386 2.08 43.96 2.39
N VAL A 387 2.30 44.44 3.63
CA VAL A 387 3.32 43.90 4.53
C VAL A 387 2.74 43.59 5.90
N ILE A 388 3.01 42.38 6.41
CA ILE A 388 2.62 41.94 7.74
C ILE A 388 3.87 41.77 8.60
N LEU A 389 3.92 42.47 9.74
CA LEU A 389 4.89 42.22 10.79
C LEU A 389 4.35 41.20 11.79
N SER A 390 5.17 40.21 12.12
CA SER A 390 4.85 39.23 13.16
C SER A 390 6.09 38.87 13.98
N ARG A 391 5.93 37.94 14.93
CA ARG A 391 7.02 37.44 15.78
C ARG A 391 6.73 36.05 16.33
N GLU A 392 7.80 35.34 16.70
CA GLU A 392 7.70 34.04 17.36
C GLU A 392 8.52 34.03 18.68
N PRO A 393 7.94 33.64 19.83
CA PRO A 393 6.56 33.26 20.00
C PRO A 393 5.64 34.50 20.12
N GLY A 394 4.36 34.38 19.76
CA GLY A 394 3.36 35.41 20.07
C GLY A 394 2.85 36.28 18.92
N GLY A 395 2.98 35.80 17.68
CA GLY A 395 2.41 36.43 16.48
C GLY A 395 0.90 36.21 16.30
N THR A 396 0.31 35.32 17.09
CA THR A 396 -1.11 34.93 17.03
C THR A 396 -1.76 34.98 18.42
N ASP A 397 -3.08 34.86 18.52
CA ASP A 397 -3.75 34.83 19.83
C ASP A 397 -3.37 33.59 20.64
N LEU A 398 -3.27 32.41 20.01
CA LEU A 398 -2.71 31.21 20.63
C LEU A 398 -1.26 31.46 21.07
N GLY A 399 -0.45 32.04 20.18
CA GLY A 399 0.94 32.36 20.46
C GLY A 399 1.12 33.31 21.61
N LYS A 400 0.24 34.29 21.79
CA LYS A 400 0.27 35.20 22.95
C LYS A 400 0.04 34.41 24.25
N GLY A 401 -0.85 33.41 24.22
CA GLY A 401 -1.08 32.50 25.35
C GLY A 401 0.15 31.64 25.65
N LEU A 402 0.71 30.99 24.61
CA LEU A 402 1.92 30.18 24.74
C LEU A 402 3.13 31.00 25.20
N ARG A 403 3.28 32.23 24.70
CA ARG A 403 4.33 33.16 25.13
C ARG A 403 4.24 33.50 26.61
N LYS A 404 3.03 33.64 27.17
CA LYS A 404 2.88 33.84 28.62
C LYS A 404 3.41 32.63 29.38
N ILE A 405 2.99 31.42 28.99
CA ILE A 405 3.47 30.18 29.62
C ILE A 405 5.00 30.09 29.56
N LEU A 406 5.59 30.38 28.40
CA LEU A 406 7.04 30.28 28.15
C LEU A 406 7.88 31.34 28.89
N LEU A 407 7.34 32.53 29.16
CA LEU A 407 8.11 33.66 29.72
C LEU A 407 7.69 34.05 31.14
N ASP A 408 6.60 33.51 31.67
CA ASP A 408 6.11 33.84 33.01
C ASP A 408 6.82 32.97 34.06
N ASN A 409 7.38 33.64 35.06
CA ASN A 409 8.04 32.99 36.20
C ASN A 409 7.07 32.14 37.03
N ALA A 410 5.75 32.40 36.94
CA ALA A 410 4.73 31.63 37.63
C ALA A 410 4.54 30.20 37.07
N THR A 411 5.00 29.93 35.84
CA THR A 411 4.88 28.62 35.20
C THR A 411 5.80 27.56 35.84
N GLY A 412 6.86 27.99 36.53
CA GLY A 412 7.90 27.11 37.06
C GLY A 412 8.86 26.59 35.99
N GLU A 413 9.71 25.62 36.33
CA GLU A 413 10.65 25.02 35.39
C GLU A 413 9.92 24.17 34.33
N ILE A 414 10.08 24.52 33.06
CA ILE A 414 9.60 23.74 31.92
C ILE A 414 10.73 22.83 31.46
N SER A 415 10.46 21.54 31.29
CA SER A 415 11.47 20.63 30.72
C SER A 415 11.88 21.09 29.30
N PRO A 416 13.15 20.95 28.88
CA PRO A 416 13.62 21.43 27.58
C PRO A 416 12.79 20.91 26.39
N ARG A 417 12.37 19.64 26.46
CA ARG A 417 11.54 19.03 25.42
C ARG A 417 10.13 19.63 25.39
N SER A 418 9.54 19.93 26.54
CA SER A 418 8.23 20.61 26.61
C SER A 418 8.32 22.02 26.03
N GLU A 419 9.39 22.76 26.35
CA GLU A 419 9.62 24.11 25.82
C GLU A 419 9.72 24.09 24.29
N ALA A 420 10.56 23.21 23.73
CA ALA A 420 10.72 23.04 22.29
C ALA A 420 9.39 22.70 21.59
N LEU A 421 8.56 21.85 22.20
CA LEU A 421 7.24 21.48 21.66
C LEU A 421 6.24 22.65 21.72
N LEU A 422 6.30 23.51 22.75
CA LEU A 422 5.46 24.70 22.84
C LEU A 422 5.83 25.73 21.76
N TYR A 423 7.12 25.94 21.50
CA TYR A 423 7.58 26.76 20.37
C TYR A 423 7.14 26.18 19.03
N ALA A 424 7.26 24.86 18.84
CA ALA A 424 6.80 24.18 17.63
C ALA A 424 5.28 24.30 17.45
N ALA A 425 4.50 24.25 18.54
CA ALA A 425 3.06 24.43 18.52
C ALA A 425 2.65 25.85 18.13
N ASP A 426 3.32 26.89 18.68
CA ASP A 426 3.08 28.27 18.25
C ASP A 426 3.38 28.43 16.76
N ARG A 427 4.54 27.94 16.31
CA ARG A 427 4.93 28.00 14.89
C ARG A 427 3.93 27.36 13.96
N ALA A 428 3.50 26.14 14.28
CA ALA A 428 2.54 25.42 13.47
C ALA A 428 1.25 26.24 13.29
N HIS A 429 0.76 26.84 14.37
CA HIS A 429 -0.44 27.67 14.33
C HIS A 429 -0.20 29.01 13.62
N HIS A 430 0.97 29.63 13.84
CA HIS A 430 1.37 30.89 13.21
C HIS A 430 1.47 30.76 11.68
N VAL A 431 2.06 29.67 11.21
CA VAL A 431 2.10 29.32 9.77
C VAL A 431 0.69 29.11 9.22
N TYR A 432 -0.15 28.37 9.93
CA TYR A 432 -1.51 28.05 9.49
C TYR A 432 -2.44 29.27 9.42
N SER A 433 -2.41 30.12 10.44
CA SER A 433 -3.38 31.20 10.64
C SER A 433 -2.98 32.54 10.03
N LEU A 434 -1.68 32.83 9.90
CA LEU A 434 -1.19 34.15 9.51
C LEU A 434 -0.22 34.08 8.32
N ILE A 435 0.88 33.32 8.44
CA ILE A 435 1.97 33.39 7.44
C ILE A 435 1.49 32.84 6.09
N ARG A 436 0.97 31.60 6.05
CA ARG A 436 0.55 30.99 4.77
C ARG A 436 -0.58 31.78 4.09
N PRO A 437 -1.69 32.14 4.77
CA PRO A 437 -2.75 32.92 4.13
C PRO A 437 -2.27 34.26 3.56
N ALA A 438 -1.26 34.89 4.18
CA ALA A 438 -0.68 36.13 3.68
C ALA A 438 0.19 35.91 2.43
N LEU A 439 1.07 34.90 2.46
CA LEU A 439 1.90 34.57 1.30
C LEU A 439 1.07 34.13 0.09
N GLU A 440 -0.04 33.43 0.31
CA GLU A 440 -0.98 33.03 -0.75
C GLU A 440 -1.67 34.23 -1.41
N ARG A 441 -1.79 35.37 -0.72
CA ARG A 441 -2.29 36.63 -1.31
C ARG A 441 -1.21 37.46 -2.01
N GLY A 442 0.05 37.03 -1.97
CA GLY A 442 1.19 37.80 -2.48
C GLY A 442 1.74 38.84 -1.50
N ASP A 443 1.33 38.81 -0.23
CA ASP A 443 1.82 39.73 0.80
C ASP A 443 3.29 39.45 1.18
N VAL A 444 3.99 40.45 1.69
CA VAL A 444 5.30 40.29 2.35
C VAL A 444 5.05 40.03 3.83
N VAL A 445 5.63 38.96 4.39
CA VAL A 445 5.54 38.64 5.81
C VAL A 445 6.93 38.75 6.42
N ILE A 446 7.10 39.64 7.37
CA ILE A 446 8.35 39.87 8.10
C ILE A 446 8.14 39.40 9.54
N THR A 447 8.92 38.41 10.00
CA THR A 447 8.82 37.90 11.39
C THR A 447 10.12 38.13 12.17
N ASP A 448 9.98 38.57 13.42
CA ASP A 448 11.07 38.56 14.41
C ASP A 448 11.16 37.15 15.01
N ARG A 449 12.23 36.42 14.63
CA ARG A 449 12.48 35.00 14.91
C ARG A 449 11.58 34.01 14.15
N TYR A 450 12.17 32.85 13.83
CA TYR A 450 11.51 31.70 13.24
C TYR A 450 12.29 30.41 13.59
N PHE A 451 12.67 29.61 12.59
CA PHE A 451 13.23 28.28 12.74
C PHE A 451 14.65 28.27 13.31
N ASP A 452 15.50 29.21 12.89
CA ASP A 452 16.92 29.22 13.26
C ASP A 452 17.09 29.59 14.74
N SER A 453 16.24 30.48 15.26
CA SER A 453 16.16 30.73 16.71
C SER A 453 15.83 29.44 17.48
N SER A 454 14.88 28.63 17.02
CA SER A 454 14.57 27.38 17.74
C SER A 454 15.69 26.36 17.70
N ILE A 455 16.46 26.28 16.61
CA ILE A 455 17.64 25.42 16.58
C ILE A 455 18.68 25.93 17.58
N ALA A 456 18.94 27.24 17.60
CA ALA A 456 19.97 27.82 18.44
C ALA A 456 19.65 27.71 19.95
N TYR A 457 18.38 27.91 20.33
CA TYR A 457 17.98 27.93 21.75
C TYR A 457 17.42 26.60 22.27
N GLN A 458 16.78 25.79 21.42
CA GLN A 458 16.10 24.55 21.83
C GLN A 458 16.60 23.28 21.08
N GLY A 459 17.67 23.38 20.30
CA GLY A 459 18.22 22.25 19.53
C GLY A 459 19.26 21.39 20.26
N ALA A 460 19.71 21.79 21.46
CA ALA A 460 20.77 21.14 22.24
C ALA A 460 20.26 20.02 23.16
#